data_AF-A0A947HHN5-F1
#
_entry.id   AF-A0A947HHN5-F1
#
_cell.length_a   1.000
_cell.length_b   1.000
_cell.length_c   1.000
_cell.angle_alpha   90.00
_cell.angle_beta   90.00
_cell.angle_gamma   90.00
#
_symmetry.space_group_name_H-M   'P 1'
#
loop_
_entity.id
_entity.type
_entity.pdbx_description
1 polymer ?
#
loop_
_entity_poly.entity_id
_entity_poly.type
_entity_poly.pdbx_seq_one_letter_code
_entity_poly.pdbx_strand_id
1 'polypeptide(L)'
;MTFSSHASLRALLLGAIGCQAASSDGPAEPSCTDPTPVLLESGAASGFVKCADGAINRVASAAFEPVNTGEACHGDEGTGGCLTDADCAAGPHGRCIHFPDVFAASCGCEYACATDEDCGAGTVCLPPELSQRATRPRCVAARCMGGADCASGECGLSDNFDGCRTTTELVCRDSTRDACRSDGDCESVGAGYTCDLGYDGKAFGCVLWGCEPGRPLLVAGTPRVAPTVRRADWRPVTPPSEAS
;
A
#
# COMPACT_ATOMS: atom_id res chain seq x y z
N MET A 1 14.23 -38.60 43.45
CA MET A 1 15.37 -38.42 42.51
C MET A 1 15.71 -36.95 42.50
N THR A 2 16.78 -36.59 43.19
CA THR A 2 17.27 -35.23 43.42
C THR A 2 18.31 -34.88 42.36
N PHE A 3 18.11 -33.80 41.61
CA PHE A 3 19.14 -33.28 40.70
C PHE A 3 19.66 -31.92 41.19
N SER A 4 20.98 -31.89 41.22
CA SER A 4 21.87 -30.96 41.90
C SER A 4 22.17 -29.74 41.03
N SER A 5 22.04 -28.55 41.62
CA SER A 5 22.53 -27.29 41.09
C SER A 5 24.05 -27.31 40.88
N HIS A 6 24.52 -26.78 39.75
CA HIS A 6 25.91 -26.35 39.57
C HIS A 6 25.90 -24.88 39.13
N ALA A 7 26.25 -24.01 40.07
CA ALA A 7 26.58 -22.62 39.82
C ALA A 7 28.01 -22.55 39.27
N SER A 8 28.19 -21.97 38.09
CA SER A 8 29.51 -21.71 37.51
C SER A 8 29.73 -20.20 37.47
N LEU A 9 30.53 -19.73 38.42
CA LEU A 9 31.02 -18.35 38.53
C LEU A 9 32.05 -18.13 37.39
N ARG A 10 31.74 -17.26 36.43
CA ARG A 10 32.74 -16.71 35.50
C ARG A 10 32.97 -15.23 35.82
N ALA A 11 34.18 -14.94 36.27
CA ALA A 11 34.70 -13.59 36.42
C ALA A 11 34.84 -12.93 35.03
N LEU A 12 34.23 -11.76 34.86
CA LEU A 12 34.38 -10.92 33.68
C LEU A 12 35.26 -9.72 34.05
N LEU A 13 36.36 -9.59 33.31
CA LEU A 13 37.31 -8.49 33.40
C LEU A 13 36.62 -7.16 33.06
N LEU A 14 36.82 -6.16 33.93
CA LEU A 14 36.56 -4.75 33.62
C LEU A 14 37.57 -4.27 32.57
N GLY A 15 37.17 -4.29 31.30
CA GLY A 15 37.81 -3.52 30.23
C GLY A 15 37.19 -2.14 30.16
N ALA A 16 37.96 -1.08 30.39
CA ALA A 16 37.53 0.30 30.21
C ALA A 16 37.26 0.57 28.72
N ILE A 17 35.97 0.55 28.35
CA ILE A 17 35.50 0.93 27.01
C ILE A 17 35.49 2.46 26.97
N GLY A 18 36.40 3.03 26.19
CA GLY A 18 36.42 4.45 25.89
C GLY A 18 35.13 4.85 25.18
N CYS A 19 34.38 5.76 25.78
CA CYS A 19 33.22 6.44 25.21
C CYS A 19 33.68 7.28 24.01
N GLN A 20 33.78 6.69 22.83
CA GLN A 20 33.82 7.45 21.58
C GLN A 20 32.41 7.98 21.38
N ALA A 21 32.24 9.28 21.60
CA ALA A 21 31.06 10.00 21.18
C ALA A 21 30.93 9.79 19.67
N ALA A 22 29.98 8.94 19.27
CA ALA A 22 29.56 8.85 17.89
C ALA A 22 29.08 10.25 17.52
N SER A 23 29.84 10.93 16.67
CA SER A 23 29.38 12.10 15.94
C SER A 23 28.06 11.67 15.31
N SER A 24 26.96 12.20 15.84
CA SER A 24 25.67 12.10 15.20
C SER A 24 25.79 12.88 13.90
N ASP A 25 26.24 12.21 12.83
CA ASP A 25 25.92 12.59 11.48
C ASP A 25 24.39 12.63 11.45
N GLY A 26 23.85 13.80 11.75
CA GLY A 26 22.42 14.03 11.76
C GLY A 26 21.90 13.58 10.41
N PRO A 27 20.75 12.88 10.37
CA PRO A 27 20.13 12.51 9.10
C PRO A 27 20.13 13.75 8.22
N ALA A 28 20.69 13.64 7.01
CA ALA A 28 20.69 14.72 6.03
C ALA A 28 19.29 15.34 6.05
N GLU A 29 19.19 16.65 6.32
CA GLU A 29 17.89 17.27 6.48
C GLU A 29 17.01 16.88 5.29
N PRO A 30 15.83 16.29 5.54
CA PRO A 30 14.98 15.84 4.46
C PRO A 30 14.68 17.04 3.56
N SER A 31 14.83 16.89 2.25
CA SER A 31 14.55 17.95 1.28
C SER A 31 13.08 18.38 1.23
N CYS A 32 12.24 17.76 2.07
CA CYS A 32 10.87 18.12 2.33
C CYS A 32 10.79 19.48 3.02
N THR A 33 10.52 20.54 2.25
CA THR A 33 10.27 21.89 2.79
C THR A 33 9.02 21.92 3.65
N ASP A 34 9.12 22.49 4.85
CA ASP A 34 8.05 22.64 5.85
C ASP A 34 7.26 21.34 6.12
N PRO A 35 7.93 20.28 6.60
CA PRO A 35 7.31 18.97 6.79
C PRO A 35 6.22 19.06 7.86
N THR A 36 4.99 18.72 7.46
CA THR A 36 3.86 18.60 8.39
C THR A 36 3.61 17.12 8.67
N PRO A 37 3.68 16.65 9.93
CA PRO A 37 3.37 15.26 10.25
C PRO A 37 1.98 14.86 9.78
N VAL A 38 1.87 13.70 9.11
CA VAL A 38 0.57 13.08 8.87
C VAL A 38 0.15 12.38 10.15
N LEU A 39 -1.00 12.76 10.69
CA LEU A 39 -1.54 12.20 11.92
C LEU A 39 -2.54 11.10 11.60
N LEU A 40 -2.52 10.04 12.40
CA LEU A 40 -3.57 9.02 12.43
C LEU A 40 -4.85 9.61 13.04
N GLU A 41 -5.98 8.92 12.92
CA GLU A 41 -7.24 9.32 13.59
C GLU A 41 -7.07 9.48 15.12
N SER A 42 -6.15 8.73 15.73
CA SER A 42 -5.81 8.85 17.16
C SER A 42 -5.04 10.12 17.52
N GLY A 43 -4.58 10.89 16.54
CA GLY A 43 -3.69 12.05 16.70
C GLY A 43 -2.21 11.70 16.82
N ALA A 44 -1.85 10.40 16.82
CA ALA A 44 -0.46 9.97 16.79
C ALA A 44 0.18 10.21 15.41
N ALA A 45 1.48 10.42 15.37
CA ALA A 45 2.22 10.55 14.11
C ALA A 45 2.28 9.21 13.37
N SER A 46 2.02 9.21 12.07
CA SER A 46 1.99 8.00 11.24
C SER A 46 3.37 7.49 10.79
N GLY A 47 4.43 8.24 11.06
CA GLY A 47 5.76 8.01 10.47
C GLY A 47 5.94 8.63 9.08
N PHE A 48 4.95 9.39 8.60
CA PHE A 48 4.99 10.13 7.34
C PHE A 48 4.84 11.63 7.57
N VAL A 49 5.37 12.41 6.63
CA VAL A 49 5.19 13.86 6.56
C VAL A 49 4.65 14.24 5.19
N LYS A 50 3.83 15.28 5.16
CA LYS A 50 3.43 16.00 3.94
C LYS A 50 4.26 17.27 3.83
N CYS A 51 4.96 17.42 2.72
CA CYS A 51 5.77 18.61 2.43
C CYS A 51 4.87 19.77 1.97
N ALA A 52 5.42 20.99 1.92
CA ALA A 52 4.72 22.17 1.42
C ALA A 52 4.22 22.03 -0.03
N ASP A 53 4.94 21.29 -0.87
CA ASP A 53 4.54 20.98 -2.24
C ASP A 53 3.41 19.93 -2.31
N GLY A 54 3.11 19.24 -1.21
CA GLY A 54 2.10 18.19 -1.12
C GLY A 54 2.63 16.77 -1.26
N ALA A 55 3.91 16.58 -1.57
CA ALA A 55 4.55 15.27 -1.58
C ALA A 55 4.47 14.61 -0.19
N ILE A 56 4.17 13.32 -0.16
CA ILE A 56 4.14 12.53 1.08
C ILE A 56 5.40 11.67 1.14
N ASN A 57 6.16 11.80 2.23
CA ASN A 57 7.41 11.09 2.44
C ASN A 57 7.38 10.31 3.75
N ARG A 58 7.94 9.10 3.72
CA ARG A 58 8.18 8.33 4.93
C ARG A 58 9.45 8.80 5.63
N VAL A 59 9.34 9.09 6.93
CA VAL A 59 10.46 9.58 7.75
C VAL A 59 10.85 8.62 8.87
N ALA A 60 9.93 7.76 9.31
CA ALA A 60 10.19 6.76 10.35
C ALA A 60 9.21 5.58 10.25
N SER A 61 9.58 4.46 10.88
CA SER A 61 8.59 3.41 11.20
C SER A 61 7.64 3.90 12.30
N ALA A 62 6.43 3.36 12.30
CA ALA A 62 5.42 3.63 13.29
C ALA A 62 4.64 2.35 13.61
N ALA A 63 4.02 2.33 14.78
CA ALA A 63 3.10 1.28 15.18
C ALA A 63 1.66 1.75 14.93
N PHE A 64 0.82 0.84 14.45
CA PHE A 64 -0.57 1.08 14.12
C PHE A 64 -1.46 0.10 14.88
N GLU A 65 -2.67 0.53 15.17
CA GLU A 65 -3.73 -0.40 15.57
C GLU A 65 -4.13 -1.21 14.34
N PRO A 66 -4.02 -2.56 14.35
CA PRO A 66 -4.30 -3.41 13.20
C PRO A 66 -5.81 -3.61 13.02
N VAL A 67 -6.57 -2.52 13.09
CA VAL A 67 -8.02 -2.49 12.88
C VAL A 67 -8.27 -2.52 11.38
N ASN A 68 -9.08 -3.48 10.96
CA ASN A 68 -9.64 -3.50 9.62
C ASN A 68 -11.12 -3.11 9.72
N THR A 69 -11.51 -1.98 9.13
CA THR A 69 -12.88 -1.44 9.13
C THR A 69 -13.70 -1.90 7.91
N GLY A 70 -13.15 -2.82 7.12
CA GLY A 70 -13.86 -3.45 6.02
C GLY A 70 -15.17 -4.10 6.47
N GLU A 71 -16.18 -4.00 5.61
CA GLU A 71 -17.48 -4.61 5.81
C GLU A 71 -17.32 -6.14 5.91
N ALA A 72 -17.98 -6.74 6.90
CA ALA A 72 -17.97 -8.19 7.05
C ALA A 72 -18.82 -8.85 5.96
N CYS A 73 -18.47 -10.09 5.60
CA CYS A 73 -19.27 -10.89 4.69
C CYS A 73 -20.72 -11.04 5.15
N HIS A 74 -21.64 -10.95 4.19
CA HIS A 74 -23.08 -11.05 4.40
C HIS A 74 -23.57 -12.49 4.37
N GLY A 75 -22.81 -13.38 3.73
CA GLY A 75 -23.14 -14.81 3.56
C GLY A 75 -23.98 -15.09 2.32
N ASP A 76 -24.24 -14.09 1.48
CA ASP A 76 -24.93 -14.20 0.20
C ASP A 76 -24.01 -13.94 -1.01
N GLU A 77 -22.72 -13.76 -0.77
CA GLU A 77 -21.72 -13.63 -1.82
C GLU A 77 -21.64 -14.90 -2.68
N GLY A 78 -21.65 -14.73 -4.00
CA GLY A 78 -21.68 -15.85 -4.94
C GLY A 78 -20.37 -16.66 -4.98
N THR A 79 -19.28 -16.07 -4.51
CA THR A 79 -17.94 -16.66 -4.44
C THR A 79 -17.19 -16.13 -3.23
N GLY A 80 -16.42 -16.98 -2.53
CA GLY A 80 -15.66 -16.53 -1.38
C GLY A 80 -14.57 -17.49 -0.92
N GLY A 81 -13.48 -16.93 -0.41
CA GLY A 81 -12.39 -17.66 0.24
C GLY A 81 -12.57 -17.86 1.75
N CYS A 82 -13.59 -17.22 2.34
CA CYS A 82 -13.91 -17.27 3.77
C CYS A 82 -15.39 -16.95 4.00
N LEU A 83 -15.92 -17.31 5.16
CA LEU A 83 -17.26 -16.93 5.63
C LEU A 83 -17.20 -16.12 6.93
N THR A 84 -16.16 -16.34 7.73
CA THR A 84 -15.95 -15.69 9.03
C THR A 84 -14.48 -15.33 9.22
N ASP A 85 -14.20 -14.41 10.13
CA ASP A 85 -12.82 -14.04 10.51
C ASP A 85 -11.99 -15.26 10.96
N ALA A 86 -12.64 -16.29 11.51
CA ALA A 86 -11.97 -17.53 11.93
C ALA A 86 -11.37 -18.34 10.75
N ASP A 87 -11.89 -18.17 9.54
CA ASP A 87 -11.34 -18.81 8.34
C ASP A 87 -10.03 -18.14 7.90
N CYS A 88 -9.77 -16.91 8.36
CA CYS A 88 -8.61 -16.10 8.01
C CYS A 88 -7.47 -16.26 9.01
N ALA A 89 -7.08 -17.52 9.28
CA ALA A 89 -6.05 -17.87 10.26
C ALA A 89 -4.63 -17.95 9.68
N ALA A 90 -4.43 -17.61 8.40
CA ALA A 90 -3.11 -17.72 7.75
C ALA A 90 -2.10 -16.66 8.24
N GLY A 91 -2.59 -15.59 8.86
CA GLY A 91 -1.78 -14.51 9.41
C GLY A 91 -2.48 -13.83 10.59
N PRO A 92 -1.75 -13.02 11.37
CA PRO A 92 -2.34 -12.24 12.45
C PRO A 92 -3.35 -11.22 11.88
N HIS A 93 -4.33 -10.85 12.70
CA HIS A 93 -5.34 -9.82 12.37
C HIS A 93 -6.11 -10.09 11.06
N GLY A 94 -6.29 -11.37 10.71
CA GLY A 94 -7.11 -11.78 9.59
C GLY A 94 -8.59 -11.48 9.83
N ARG A 95 -9.24 -10.86 8.85
CA ARG A 95 -10.70 -10.67 8.79
C ARG A 95 -11.24 -11.12 7.46
N CYS A 96 -12.43 -11.71 7.49
CA CYS A 96 -13.18 -12.06 6.29
C CYS A 96 -14.05 -10.88 5.89
N ILE A 97 -13.67 -10.22 4.79
CA ILE A 97 -14.34 -9.01 4.35
C ILE A 97 -15.09 -9.18 3.04
N HIS A 98 -16.16 -8.42 2.93
CA HIS A 98 -16.97 -8.26 1.74
C HIS A 98 -16.27 -7.34 0.75
N PHE A 99 -16.16 -7.80 -0.50
CA PHE A 99 -15.67 -7.02 -1.63
C PHE A 99 -16.85 -6.75 -2.59
N PRO A 100 -17.33 -5.51 -2.67
CA PRO A 100 -18.34 -5.15 -3.65
C PRO A 100 -17.69 -5.09 -5.03
N ASP A 101 -17.77 -6.17 -5.80
CA ASP A 101 -17.35 -6.19 -7.21
C ASP A 101 -18.54 -5.79 -8.11
N VAL A 102 -18.22 -5.18 -9.24
CA VAL A 102 -19.18 -4.79 -10.29
C VAL A 102 -19.89 -6.02 -10.88
N PHE A 103 -19.23 -7.19 -10.89
CA PHE A 103 -19.77 -8.40 -11.53
C PHE A 103 -20.41 -9.38 -10.54
N ALA A 104 -19.86 -9.51 -9.32
CA ALA A 104 -20.43 -10.33 -8.25
C ALA A 104 -19.73 -10.01 -6.93
N ALA A 105 -20.49 -9.69 -5.88
CA ALA A 105 -19.93 -9.59 -4.54
C ALA A 105 -19.17 -10.86 -4.15
N SER A 106 -18.02 -10.67 -3.49
CA SER A 106 -17.17 -11.78 -3.06
C SER A 106 -16.62 -11.58 -1.66
N CYS A 107 -16.19 -12.68 -1.04
CA CYS A 107 -15.57 -12.69 0.28
C CYS A 107 -14.10 -13.10 0.22
N GLY A 108 -13.25 -12.42 0.97
CA GLY A 108 -11.83 -12.78 1.04
C GLY A 108 -11.18 -12.37 2.34
N CYS A 109 -10.10 -13.08 2.67
CA CYS A 109 -9.31 -12.80 3.85
C CYS A 109 -8.37 -11.62 3.63
N GLU A 110 -8.46 -10.66 4.52
CA GLU A 110 -7.52 -9.55 4.59
C GLU A 110 -6.84 -9.48 5.94
N TYR A 111 -5.54 -9.17 5.91
CA TYR A 111 -4.68 -9.12 7.09
C TYR A 111 -4.21 -7.69 7.28
N ALA A 112 -4.37 -7.17 8.51
CA ALA A 112 -3.82 -5.89 8.90
C ALA A 112 -2.44 -6.05 9.54
N CYS A 113 -1.54 -5.11 9.31
CA CYS A 113 -0.25 -5.04 10.00
C CYS A 113 -0.32 -4.05 11.16
N ALA A 114 0.46 -4.27 12.21
CA ALA A 114 0.66 -3.30 13.28
C ALA A 114 2.00 -2.57 13.13
N THR A 115 3.01 -3.23 12.56
CA THR A 115 4.39 -2.75 12.43
C THR A 115 5.01 -3.22 11.12
N ASP A 116 6.16 -2.67 10.73
CA ASP A 116 6.89 -3.13 9.54
C ASP A 116 7.35 -4.58 9.66
N GLU A 117 7.64 -5.03 10.88
CA GLU A 117 8.05 -6.40 11.18
C GLU A 117 6.98 -7.43 10.79
N ASP A 118 5.70 -7.05 10.81
CA ASP A 118 4.59 -7.92 10.40
C ASP A 118 4.57 -8.17 8.88
N CYS A 119 5.18 -7.26 8.10
CA CYS A 119 5.13 -7.30 6.64
C CYS A 119 6.29 -8.08 6.01
N GLY A 120 7.42 -8.15 6.71
CA GLY A 120 8.61 -8.83 6.21
C GLY A 120 9.45 -7.96 5.27
N ALA A 121 10.55 -8.54 4.78
CA ALA A 121 11.58 -7.81 4.04
C ALA A 121 11.06 -7.20 2.72
N GLY A 122 11.44 -5.94 2.48
CA GLY A 122 11.07 -5.20 1.25
C GLY A 122 9.64 -4.65 1.27
N THR A 123 8.99 -4.66 2.43
CA THR A 123 7.64 -4.14 2.62
C THR A 123 7.53 -3.37 3.92
N VAL A 124 6.53 -2.48 4.00
CA VAL A 124 6.29 -1.62 5.16
C VAL A 124 4.82 -1.62 5.51
N CYS A 125 4.49 -1.39 6.77
CA CYS A 125 3.11 -1.22 7.19
C CYS A 125 2.65 0.22 6.88
N LEU A 126 1.64 0.34 6.03
CA LEU A 126 1.06 1.62 5.64
C LEU A 126 -0.32 1.78 6.27
N PRO A 127 -0.57 2.85 7.05
CA PRO A 127 -1.88 3.10 7.66
C PRO A 127 -2.93 3.48 6.61
N PRO A 128 -4.22 3.26 6.88
CA PRO A 128 -5.27 3.48 5.90
C PRO A 128 -5.45 4.95 5.52
N GLU A 129 -5.14 5.89 6.40
CA GLU A 129 -5.25 7.34 6.15
C GLU A 129 -4.34 7.83 5.03
N LEU A 130 -3.32 7.06 4.67
CA LEU A 130 -2.39 7.37 3.58
C LEU A 130 -2.78 6.73 2.25
N SER A 131 -3.90 6.03 2.17
CA SER A 131 -4.37 5.45 0.92
C SER A 131 -5.87 5.57 0.76
N GLN A 132 -6.30 6.09 -0.39
CA GLN A 132 -7.67 6.57 -0.61
C GLN A 132 -8.75 5.47 -0.50
N ARG A 133 -8.35 4.20 -0.56
CA ARG A 133 -9.26 3.03 -0.59
C ARG A 133 -8.96 2.00 0.49
N ALA A 134 -8.08 2.34 1.41
CA ALA A 134 -7.65 1.45 2.45
C ALA A 134 -8.66 1.44 3.60
N THR A 135 -9.08 0.26 4.03
CA THR A 135 -9.89 0.07 5.23
C THR A 135 -9.07 -0.44 6.41
N ARG A 136 -7.76 -0.62 6.24
CA ARG A 136 -6.85 -1.16 7.25
C ARG A 136 -5.41 -0.74 6.99
N PRO A 137 -4.54 -0.80 8.02
CA PRO A 137 -3.11 -0.79 7.77
C PRO A 137 -2.70 -2.05 7.00
N ARG A 138 -1.93 -1.90 5.92
CA ARG A 138 -1.54 -3.03 5.07
C ARG A 138 -0.07 -2.98 4.69
N CYS A 139 0.48 -4.15 4.40
CA CYS A 139 1.82 -4.28 3.89
C CYS A 139 1.89 -3.82 2.44
N VAL A 140 2.73 -2.82 2.16
CA VAL A 140 2.98 -2.30 0.81
C VAL A 140 4.45 -2.49 0.45
N ALA A 141 4.73 -2.61 -0.85
CA ALA A 141 6.09 -2.73 -1.33
C ALA A 141 6.89 -1.45 -1.01
N ALA A 142 8.16 -1.62 -0.65
CA ALA A 142 9.02 -0.51 -0.30
C ALA A 142 10.45 -0.73 -0.79
N ARG A 143 10.97 0.27 -1.49
CA ARG A 143 12.38 0.34 -1.91
C ARG A 143 13.22 1.23 -0.99
N CYS A 144 12.58 1.86 -0.02
CA CYS A 144 13.15 2.66 1.04
C CYS A 144 12.27 2.51 2.29
N MET A 145 12.89 2.49 3.46
CA MET A 145 12.24 2.47 4.77
C MET A 145 12.11 3.89 5.35
N GLY A 146 12.95 4.82 4.91
CA GLY A 146 12.87 6.25 5.19
C GLY A 146 13.86 7.05 4.34
N GLY A 147 13.91 8.36 4.58
CA GLY A 147 14.77 9.27 3.81
C GLY A 147 16.26 8.91 3.80
N ALA A 148 16.76 8.29 4.88
CA ALA A 148 18.16 7.88 4.99
C ALA A 148 18.57 6.79 3.98
N ASP A 149 17.62 6.05 3.42
CA ASP A 149 17.89 5.03 2.39
C ASP A 149 18.04 5.65 0.99
N CYS A 150 17.72 6.95 0.85
CA CYS A 150 17.62 7.63 -0.43
C CYS A 150 18.70 8.69 -0.55
N ALA A 151 19.40 8.73 -1.69
CA ALA A 151 20.39 9.76 -1.97
C ALA A 151 19.78 11.19 -1.98
N SER A 152 18.49 11.30 -2.26
CA SER A 152 17.70 12.54 -2.18
C SER A 152 17.30 12.93 -0.76
N GLY A 153 17.39 12.02 0.21
CA GLY A 153 16.79 12.21 1.54
C GLY A 153 15.27 11.98 1.59
N GLU A 154 14.65 11.54 0.49
CA GLU A 154 13.19 11.43 0.37
C GLU A 154 12.74 10.03 -0.06
N CYS A 155 12.01 9.37 0.83
CA CYS A 155 11.31 8.11 0.55
C CYS A 155 9.84 8.42 0.25
N GLY A 156 9.52 8.60 -1.03
CA GLY A 156 8.20 9.05 -1.48
C GLY A 156 7.17 7.94 -1.51
N LEU A 157 5.95 8.26 -1.08
CA LEU A 157 4.77 7.41 -1.25
C LEU A 157 4.14 7.65 -2.63
N SER A 158 3.81 6.58 -3.34
CA SER A 158 2.86 6.59 -4.47
C SER A 158 1.63 5.78 -4.07
N ASP A 159 0.43 6.29 -4.33
CA ASP A 159 -0.86 5.63 -4.11
C ASP A 159 -1.77 5.84 -5.33
N ASN A 160 -1.42 5.16 -6.43
CA ASN A 160 -2.07 5.34 -7.71
C ASN A 160 -3.29 4.43 -7.83
N PHE A 161 -4.48 5.00 -8.05
CA PHE A 161 -5.63 4.22 -8.50
C PHE A 161 -5.78 4.32 -10.02
N ASP A 162 -5.49 3.23 -10.71
CA ASP A 162 -5.55 3.23 -12.17
C ASP A 162 -6.99 3.21 -12.69
N GLY A 163 -8.03 2.96 -11.90
CA GLY A 163 -9.40 2.75 -12.39
C GLY A 163 -9.91 1.34 -12.14
N CYS A 164 -9.00 0.38 -12.00
CA CYS A 164 -9.31 -1.01 -11.68
C CYS A 164 -8.68 -1.45 -10.36
N ARG A 165 -7.49 -0.95 -10.04
CA ARG A 165 -6.76 -1.29 -8.82
C ARG A 165 -5.95 -0.12 -8.29
N THR A 166 -5.75 -0.11 -6.99
CA THR A 166 -4.79 0.78 -6.33
C THR A 166 -3.44 0.08 -6.27
N THR A 167 -2.39 0.75 -6.72
CA THR A 167 -1.00 0.34 -6.53
C THR A 167 -0.34 1.31 -5.57
N THR A 168 0.18 0.79 -4.47
CA THR A 168 0.81 1.60 -3.43
C THR A 168 2.21 1.08 -3.17
N GLU A 169 3.21 1.95 -3.28
CA GLU A 169 4.62 1.60 -3.12
C GLU A 169 5.41 2.81 -2.57
N LEU A 170 6.49 2.53 -1.84
CA LEU A 170 7.47 3.53 -1.45
C LEU A 170 8.72 3.45 -2.31
N VAL A 171 9.12 4.57 -2.90
CA VAL A 171 10.30 4.66 -3.78
C VAL A 171 11.08 5.93 -3.47
N CYS A 172 12.41 5.83 -3.49
CA CYS A 172 13.27 7.00 -3.37
C CYS A 172 12.96 8.00 -4.49
N ARG A 173 12.72 9.26 -4.10
CA ARG A 173 12.59 10.36 -5.05
C ARG A 173 13.93 10.63 -5.73
N ASP A 174 13.88 11.06 -6.97
CA ASP A 174 15.06 11.37 -7.78
C ASP A 174 14.78 12.60 -8.65
N SER A 175 15.30 13.75 -8.26
CA SER A 175 15.08 15.02 -8.96
C SER A 175 15.61 15.04 -10.41
N THR A 176 16.43 14.06 -10.80
CA THR A 176 16.92 13.94 -12.18
C THR A 176 16.02 13.10 -13.07
N ARG A 177 15.11 12.30 -12.49
CA ARG A 177 14.24 11.36 -13.21
C ARG A 177 12.74 11.60 -12.97
N ASP A 178 12.36 12.09 -11.79
CA ASP A 178 10.98 12.37 -11.45
C ASP A 178 10.49 13.59 -12.25
N ALA A 179 9.36 13.42 -12.94
CA ALA A 179 8.71 14.48 -13.70
C ALA A 179 7.75 15.32 -12.85
N CYS A 180 7.41 14.85 -11.65
CA CYS A 180 6.52 15.54 -10.71
C CYS A 180 6.92 15.18 -9.27
N ARG A 181 6.52 16.02 -8.32
CA ARG A 181 6.63 15.78 -6.89
C ARG A 181 5.26 15.68 -6.21
N SER A 182 4.29 16.43 -6.72
CA SER A 182 2.93 16.53 -6.21
C SER A 182 1.89 16.52 -7.34
N ASP A 183 0.64 16.25 -7.01
CA ASP A 183 -0.47 16.33 -7.97
C ASP A 183 -0.58 17.71 -8.65
N GLY A 184 -0.19 18.78 -7.94
CA GLY A 184 -0.18 20.14 -8.48
C GLY A 184 0.75 20.31 -9.68
N ASP A 185 1.85 19.56 -9.74
CA ASP A 185 2.77 19.58 -10.89
C ASP A 185 2.12 19.02 -12.16
N CYS A 186 1.07 18.23 -12.01
CA CYS A 186 0.39 17.53 -13.09
C CYS A 186 -0.84 18.26 -13.64
N GLU A 187 -1.27 19.36 -13.02
CA GLU A 187 -2.42 20.14 -13.49
C GLU A 187 -2.24 20.65 -14.93
N SER A 188 -1.00 20.96 -15.30
CA SER A 188 -0.64 21.43 -16.65
C SER A 188 -0.75 20.34 -17.73
N VAL A 189 -0.70 19.06 -17.33
CA VAL A 189 -0.83 17.92 -18.24
C VAL A 189 -2.31 17.68 -18.57
N GLY A 190 -3.18 17.83 -17.58
CA GLY A 190 -4.63 17.75 -17.75
C GLY A 190 -5.36 17.42 -16.45
N ALA A 191 -6.68 17.59 -16.46
CA ALA A 191 -7.51 17.19 -15.33
C ALA A 191 -7.46 15.67 -15.10
N GLY A 192 -7.31 15.26 -13.84
CA GLY A 192 -7.30 13.85 -13.43
C GLY A 192 -5.93 13.17 -13.48
N TYR A 193 -4.86 13.90 -13.80
CA TYR A 193 -3.50 13.39 -13.61
C TYR A 193 -3.07 13.55 -12.15
N THR A 194 -2.47 12.51 -11.59
CA THR A 194 -1.85 12.50 -10.25
C THR A 194 -0.35 12.26 -10.37
N CYS A 195 0.41 12.69 -9.37
CA CYS A 195 1.85 12.47 -9.32
C CYS A 195 2.16 11.16 -8.58
N ASP A 196 2.37 10.11 -9.36
CA ASP A 196 2.57 8.77 -8.87
C ASP A 196 3.70 8.07 -9.61
N LEU A 197 4.06 6.88 -9.14
CA LEU A 197 5.04 6.05 -9.83
C LEU A 197 4.52 5.67 -11.22
N GLY A 198 5.32 5.98 -12.24
CA GLY A 198 5.00 5.62 -13.62
C GLY A 198 4.89 4.10 -13.82
N TYR A 199 4.32 3.67 -14.94
CA TYR A 199 4.14 2.24 -15.26
C TYR A 199 5.43 1.41 -15.31
N ASP A 200 6.59 2.06 -15.44
CA ASP A 200 7.89 1.39 -15.39
C ASP A 200 8.38 1.10 -13.96
N GLY A 201 7.67 1.64 -12.96
CA GLY A 201 7.96 1.47 -11.55
C GLY A 201 9.27 2.13 -11.09
N LYS A 202 9.77 3.17 -11.78
CA LYS A 202 11.13 3.70 -11.52
C LYS A 202 11.20 5.17 -11.14
N ALA A 203 10.26 5.98 -11.62
CA ALA A 203 10.25 7.42 -11.40
C ALA A 203 8.81 7.90 -11.24
N PHE A 204 8.64 8.98 -10.48
CA PHE A 204 7.36 9.64 -10.36
C PHE A 204 7.06 10.44 -11.63
N GLY A 205 5.82 10.33 -12.10
CA GLY A 205 5.35 11.07 -13.26
C GLY A 205 3.85 11.30 -13.18
N CYS A 206 3.37 12.20 -14.04
CA CYS A 206 1.95 12.47 -14.13
C CYS A 206 1.25 11.30 -14.81
N VAL A 207 0.51 10.52 -14.03
CA VAL A 207 -0.26 9.38 -14.51
C VAL A 207 -1.74 9.70 -14.50
N LEU A 208 -2.45 9.25 -15.52
CA LEU A 208 -3.90 9.35 -15.61
C LEU A 208 -4.53 8.09 -15.01
N TRP A 209 -5.74 8.25 -14.47
CA TRP A 209 -6.67 7.14 -14.16
C TRP A 209 -7.02 6.42 -15.48
N GLY A 210 -6.25 5.39 -15.82
CA GLY A 210 -6.15 4.87 -17.19
C GLY A 210 -6.52 3.40 -17.40
N CYS A 211 -6.97 2.69 -16.37
CA CYS A 211 -7.64 1.41 -16.51
C CYS A 211 -9.01 1.67 -17.13
N GLU A 212 -8.98 1.80 -18.44
CA GLU A 212 -10.15 1.81 -19.29
C GLU A 212 -10.32 0.38 -19.83
N PRO A 213 -10.93 -0.54 -19.06
CA PRO A 213 -11.25 -1.86 -19.56
C PRO A 213 -12.08 -1.69 -20.84
N GLY A 214 -11.54 -2.19 -21.95
CA GLY A 214 -12.21 -2.14 -23.25
C GLY A 214 -11.77 -1.02 -24.19
N ARG A 215 -10.74 -0.21 -23.88
CA ARG A 215 -10.11 0.62 -24.92
C ARG A 215 -9.66 -0.29 -26.08
N PRO A 216 -10.21 -0.11 -27.29
CA PRO A 216 -9.90 -1.02 -28.38
C PRO A 216 -8.42 -0.95 -28.73
N LEU A 217 -7.82 -2.09 -29.05
CA LEU A 217 -6.48 -2.14 -29.62
C LEU A 217 -6.44 -1.21 -30.85
N LEU A 218 -5.60 -0.18 -30.80
CA LEU A 218 -5.38 0.66 -31.97
C LEU A 218 -4.37 -0.03 -32.89
N VAL A 219 -4.71 -0.20 -34.17
CA VAL A 219 -3.78 -0.64 -35.21
C VAL A 219 -3.64 0.49 -36.20
N ALA A 220 -2.44 1.08 -36.26
CA ALA A 220 -2.15 2.30 -37.03
C ALA A 220 -3.13 3.44 -36.69
N GLY A 221 -3.36 3.69 -35.40
CA GLY A 221 -4.27 4.73 -34.91
C GLY A 221 -5.77 4.42 -35.08
N THR A 222 -6.14 3.31 -35.72
CA THR A 222 -7.54 2.92 -35.92
C THR A 222 -7.99 1.90 -34.87
N PRO A 223 -9.12 2.13 -34.15
CA PRO A 223 -9.70 1.14 -33.25
C PRO A 223 -10.00 -0.19 -33.94
N ARG A 224 -9.45 -1.28 -33.42
CA ARG A 224 -9.87 -2.65 -33.77
C ARG A 224 -10.89 -3.12 -32.76
N VAL A 225 -12.15 -2.84 -33.06
CA VAL A 225 -13.30 -3.40 -32.34
C VAL A 225 -13.74 -4.69 -33.04
N ALA A 226 -14.17 -5.68 -32.26
CA ALA A 226 -14.90 -6.80 -32.83
C ALA A 226 -16.18 -6.27 -33.50
N PRO A 227 -16.60 -6.79 -34.67
CA PRO A 227 -17.88 -6.41 -35.26
C PRO A 227 -19.01 -6.67 -34.26
N THR A 228 -20.00 -5.79 -34.22
CA THR A 228 -21.20 -6.02 -33.41
C THR A 228 -21.97 -7.20 -33.99
N VAL A 229 -21.82 -8.40 -33.41
CA VAL A 229 -22.60 -9.58 -33.81
C VAL A 229 -23.76 -9.76 -32.84
N ARG A 230 -24.99 -9.65 -33.36
CA ARG A 230 -26.18 -10.01 -32.60
C ARG A 230 -26.39 -11.52 -32.71
N ARG A 231 -26.06 -12.28 -31.66
CA ARG A 231 -26.32 -13.73 -31.61
C ARG A 231 -27.33 -14.09 -30.53
N ALA A 232 -28.21 -15.03 -30.83
CA ALA A 232 -29.27 -15.47 -29.91
C ALA A 232 -28.76 -16.38 -28.78
N ASP A 233 -27.60 -17.03 -28.98
CA ASP A 233 -26.98 -17.97 -28.03
C ASP A 233 -26.27 -17.29 -26.86
N TRP A 234 -26.17 -15.97 -26.86
CA TRP A 234 -25.67 -15.17 -25.72
C TRP A 234 -26.77 -14.73 -24.76
N ARG A 235 -28.03 -15.05 -25.06
CA ARG A 235 -29.10 -14.85 -24.08
C ARG A 235 -28.98 -15.94 -23.01
N PRO A 236 -29.13 -15.61 -21.72
CA PRO A 236 -29.26 -16.64 -20.71
C PRO A 236 -30.39 -17.59 -21.13
N VAL A 237 -30.12 -18.90 -21.07
CA VAL A 237 -31.16 -19.90 -21.31
C VAL A 237 -32.23 -19.67 -20.26
N THR A 238 -33.42 -19.22 -20.67
CA THR A 238 -34.54 -19.09 -19.75
C THR A 238 -34.84 -20.49 -19.20
N PRO A 239 -34.74 -20.72 -17.87
CA PRO A 239 -35.12 -22.01 -17.33
C PRO A 239 -36.60 -22.28 -17.66
N PRO A 240 -36.98 -23.54 -17.91
CA PRO A 240 -38.37 -23.89 -18.17
C PRO A 240 -39.23 -23.45 -16.99
N SER A 241 -40.35 -22.77 -17.27
CA SER A 241 -41.32 -22.42 -16.23
C SER A 241 -41.90 -23.72 -15.66
N GLU A 242 -41.78 -23.92 -14.35
CA GLU A 242 -42.50 -25.00 -13.68
C GLU A 242 -44.01 -24.76 -13.84
N ALA A 243 -44.67 -25.63 -14.60
CA ALA A 243 -46.11 -25.61 -14.73
C ALA A 243 -46.73 -26.03 -13.39
N SER A 244 -47.48 -25.11 -12.77
CA SER A 244 -48.33 -25.39 -11.61
C SER A 244 -49.57 -26.19 -11.99
#